data_AF-A0A1G8YR45-F1
#
_entry.id   AF-A0A1G8YR45-F1
#
_cell.length_a   1.000
_cell.length_b   1.000
_cell.length_c   1.000
_cell.angle_alpha   90.00
_cell.angle_beta   90.00
_cell.angle_gamma   90.00
#
_symmetry.space_group_name_H-M   'P 1'
#
loop_
_entity.id
_entity.type
_entity.pdbx_description
1 polymer ?
#
loop_
_entity_poly.entity_id
_entity_poly.type
_entity_poly.pdbx_seq_one_letter_code
_entity_poly.pdbx_strand_id
1 'polypeptide(L)' 'MVYSQELEQKIECLREKMYEAYKQDPSSPKVIEISQTLDKAINQLDSQKRNK' A
#
# COMPACT_ATOMS: atom_id res chain seq x y z
N MET A 1 -12.09 7.70 -15.60
CA MET A 1 -10.64 7.50 -15.38
C MET A 1 -10.50 6.26 -14.52
N VAL A 2 -10.22 5.10 -15.12
CA VAL A 2 -10.44 3.77 -14.48
C VAL A 2 -9.20 3.28 -13.71
N TYR A 3 -8.00 3.71 -14.10
CA TYR A 3 -6.72 3.21 -13.57
C TYR A 3 -6.40 3.59 -12.12
N SER A 4 -6.97 4.67 -11.60
CA SER A 4 -6.71 5.11 -10.21
C SER A 4 -7.38 4.18 -9.20
N GLN A 5 -8.55 3.63 -9.55
CA GLN A 5 -9.39 2.86 -8.63
C GLN A 5 -8.77 1.49 -8.30
N GLU A 6 -8.12 0.84 -9.27
CA GLU A 6 -7.39 -0.41 -9.05
C GLU A 6 -6.17 -0.21 -8.13
N LEU A 7 -5.46 0.91 -8.28
CA LEU A 7 -4.33 1.24 -7.43
C LEU A 7 -4.79 1.59 -6.01
N GLU A 8 -5.90 2.32 -5.88
CA GLU A 8 -6.52 2.67 -4.60
C GLU A 8 -7.00 1.42 -3.86
N GLN A 9 -7.66 0.47 -4.55
CA GLN A 9 -8.02 -0.83 -3.97
C GLN A 9 -6.79 -1.64 -3.53
N LYS A 10 -5.71 -1.60 -4.31
CA LYS A 10 -4.46 -2.28 -3.97
C LYS A 10 -3.82 -1.68 -2.72
N ILE A 11 -3.82 -0.36 -2.57
CA ILE A 11 -3.35 0.34 -1.38
C ILE A 11 -4.19 -0.05 -0.17
N GLU A 12 -5.51 -0.09 -0.30
CA GLU A 12 -6.41 -0.46 0.79
C GLU A 12 -6.20 -1.91 1.25
N CYS A 13 -6.09 -2.85 0.31
CA CYS A 13 -5.78 -4.25 0.63
C CYS A 13 -4.41 -4.42 1.29
N LEU A 14 -3.38 -3.67 0.86
CA LEU A 14 -2.06 -3.69 1.49
C LEU A 14 -2.10 -3.09 2.90
N ARG A 15 -2.91 -2.05 3.11
CA ARG A 15 -3.11 -1.42 4.41
C ARG A 15 -3.76 -2.40 5.40
N GLU A 16 -4.79 -3.12 4.99
CA GLU A 16 -5.41 -4.16 5.83
C GLU A 16 -4.42 -5.27 6.19
N LYS A 17 -3.67 -5.78 5.20
CA LYS A 17 -2.64 -6.80 5.44
C LYS A 17 -1.54 -6.32 6.39
N MET A 18 -1.15 -5.05 6.30
CA MET A 18 -0.18 -4.45 7.21
C MET A 18 -0.72 -4.45 8.64
N TYR A 19 -1.98 -4.04 8.83
CA TYR A 19 -2.61 -4.04 10.15
C TYR A 19 -2.77 -5.45 10.73
N GLU A 20 -3.12 -6.44 9.90
CA GLU A 20 -3.18 -7.83 10.34
C GLU A 20 -1.81 -8.36 10.76
N ALA A 21 -0.78 -8.10 9.96
CA ALA A 21 0.60 -8.48 10.30
C ALA A 21 1.08 -7.76 11.57
N TYR A 22 0.75 -6.48 11.73
CA TYR A 22 1.12 -5.68 12.90
C TYR A 22 0.42 -6.13 14.19
N LYS A 23 -0.85 -6.55 14.09
CA LYS A 23 -1.60 -7.13 15.21
C LYS A 23 -1.01 -8.46 15.69
N GLN A 24 -0.46 -9.25 14.77
CA GLN A 24 0.18 -10.52 15.11
C GLN A 24 1.56 -10.29 15.71
N ASP A 25 2.40 -9.53 15.01
CA ASP A 25 3.75 -9.22 15.47
C ASP A 25 4.22 -7.87 14.89
N PRO A 26 4.24 -6.80 15.71
CA PRO A 26 4.55 -5.45 15.24
C PRO A 26 6.01 -5.26 14.81
N SER A 27 6.90 -6.17 15.21
CA SER A 27 8.32 -6.19 14.80
C SER A 27 8.59 -7.17 13.67
N SER A 28 7.56 -7.76 13.07
CA SER A 28 7.74 -8.76 12.04
C SER A 28 8.37 -8.13 10.81
N PRO A 29 9.38 -8.76 10.19
CA PRO A 29 9.91 -8.32 8.89
C PRO A 29 8.81 -8.24 7.84
N LYS A 30 7.73 -9.01 8.00
CA LYS A 30 6.56 -8.99 7.12
C LYS A 30 5.80 -7.67 7.16
N VAL A 31 5.71 -7.01 8.33
CA VAL A 31 5.14 -5.66 8.45
C VAL A 31 5.98 -4.66 7.64
N ILE A 32 7.30 -4.76 7.75
CA ILE A 32 8.24 -3.89 7.02
C ILE A 32 8.11 -4.10 5.51
N GLU A 33 8.06 -5.34 5.05
CA GLU A 33 7.87 -5.66 3.62
C GLU A 33 6.53 -5.12 3.08
N ILE A 34 5.45 -5.28 3.83
CA ILE A 34 4.14 -4.75 3.45
C ILE A 34 4.15 -3.22 3.44
N SER A 35 4.77 -2.58 4.44
CA SER A 35 4.93 -1.13 4.52
C SER A 35 5.69 -0.58 3.31
N GLN A 36 6.80 -1.20 2.91
CA GLN A 36 7.57 -0.79 1.74
C GLN A 36 6.77 -0.95 0.44
N THR A 37 5.96 -2.01 0.36
CA THR A 37 5.10 -2.27 -0.80
C THR A 37 3.96 -1.27 -0.88
N LEU A 38 3.36 -0.91 0.25
CA LEU A 38 2.35 0.13 0.38
C LEU A 38 2.90 1.49 -0.06
N ASP A 39 4.09 1.86 0.42
CA ASP A 39 4.74 3.12 0.11
C ASP A 39 5.02 3.26 -1.40
N LYS A 40 5.50 2.19 -2.04
CA LYS A 40 5.67 2.14 -3.50
C LYS A 40 4.34 2.36 -4.25
N ALA A 41 3.27 1.70 -3.81
CA ALA A 41 1.96 1.84 -4.45
C ALA A 41 1.39 3.27 -4.31
N ILE A 42 1.58 3.90 -3.14
CA ILE A 42 1.19 5.30 -2.89
C ILE A 42 2.00 6.25 -3.77
N ASN A 43 3.32 6.08 -3.84
CA ASN A 43 4.19 6.92 -4.70
C ASN A 43 3.85 6.76 -6.19
N GLN A 44 3.47 5.56 -6.62
CA GLN A 44 2.96 5.33 -7.98
C GLN A 44 1.63 6.07 -8.23
N LEU A 45 0.72 6.07 -7.26
CA LEU A 45 -0.55 6.82 -7.36
C LEU A 45 -0.29 8.32 -7.43
N ASP A 46 0.56 8.84 -6.55
CA ASP A 46 0.89 10.27 -6.49
C ASP A 46 1.56 10.73 -7.80
N SER A 47 2.52 9.95 -8.30
CA SER A 47 3.18 10.21 -9.58
C SER A 47 2.18 10.23 -10.74
N GLN A 48 1.19 9.33 -10.76
CA GLN A 48 0.14 9.32 -11.77
C GLN A 48 -0.83 10.51 -11.63
N LYS A 49 -1.10 10.97 -10.42
CA LYS A 49 -1.95 12.16 -10.16
C LYS A 49 -1.22 13.46 -10.50
N ARG A 50 0.11 13.54 -10.32
CA ARG A 50 0.94 14.71 -10.65
C ARG A 50 1.23 14.88 -12.15
N ASN A 51 1.29 13.78 -12.91
CA ASN A 51 1.59 13.82 -14.36
C ASN A 51 0.33 14.03 -15.24
N LYS A 52 -0.74 14.59 -14.67
CA LYS A 52 -2.04 14.72 -15.30
C LYS A 52 -2.57 16.14 -15.15
#